data_AF-A0A7S4ULL5-F1
#
_entry.id   AF-A0A7S4ULL5-F1
#
_cell.length_a   1.000
_cell.length_b   1.000
_cell.length_c   1.000
_cell.angle_alpha   90.00
_cell.angle_beta   90.00
_cell.angle_gamma   90.00
#
_symmetry.space_group_name_H-M   'P 1'
#
loop_
_entity.id
_entity.type
_entity.pdbx_description
1 polymer ?
#
loop_
_entity_poly.entity_id
_entity_poly.type
_entity_poly.pdbx_seq_one_letter_code
_entity_poly.pdbx_strand_id
1 'polypeptide(L)'
;MVKQKGDVLDLDVIVNDQPILTALVNHISLVAQGIRFAITWHTLIMSCIACFFTFICSKGMLEIQFNTSMSIVAVGTIFPLVFSVQASFQRREKALSCLAKLKGAMYTMYLMFKTWEKDQSGAWCWESDSVGMRAQAVETLFQKLLDDIEWYLRSSKHSEEAGNVVYDGFASLAEKMQEFHAHSGYRLNGESGMGRMSVYFRDMISHFESVRTIRDVETPIGLRLFCFALIHTTPILLAPYWNHFCVKQHNWEIIENKYGCDAGYFICITYVLIVITLYRVQSELEDPFDGRGADDIKWEFIRSQLDQMSNYGRTGRKRRMMLVDWDV
;
A
#
# COMPACT_ATOMS: atom_id res chain seq x y z
N MET A 1 -3.79 -26.99 -19.11
CA MET A 1 -3.68 -25.52 -19.07
C MET A 1 -3.49 -25.10 -17.62
N VAL A 2 -2.25 -24.81 -17.26
CA VAL A 2 -1.79 -24.49 -15.91
C VAL A 2 -2.12 -23.01 -15.64
N LYS A 3 -2.86 -22.73 -14.56
CA LYS A 3 -3.12 -21.37 -14.07
C LYS A 3 -2.20 -21.13 -12.88
N GLN A 4 -1.27 -20.19 -13.02
CA GLN A 4 -0.40 -19.68 -11.96
C GLN A 4 -1.26 -19.16 -10.79
N LYS A 5 -0.93 -19.60 -9.59
CA LYS A 5 -1.50 -19.11 -8.33
C LYS A 5 -0.44 -18.21 -7.70
N GLY A 6 -0.78 -16.96 -7.44
CA GLY A 6 0.10 -15.96 -6.86
C GLY A 6 0.51 -16.34 -5.44
N ASP A 7 1.81 -16.31 -5.18
CA ASP A 7 2.39 -16.45 -3.85
C ASP A 7 2.22 -15.12 -3.09
N VAL A 8 1.26 -15.10 -2.16
CA VAL A 8 1.22 -14.14 -1.07
C VAL A 8 2.03 -14.75 0.07
N LEU A 9 3.24 -14.22 0.29
CA LEU A 9 4.16 -14.64 1.34
C LEU A 9 3.57 -14.36 2.74
N ASP A 10 3.17 -15.42 3.44
CA ASP A 10 2.99 -15.45 4.90
C ASP A 10 4.39 -15.40 5.56
N LEU A 11 4.70 -14.28 6.21
CA LEU A 11 6.02 -13.99 6.78
C LEU A 11 6.25 -14.55 8.19
N ASP A 12 5.27 -15.24 8.80
CA ASP A 12 5.33 -15.66 10.21
C ASP A 12 5.46 -17.18 10.45
N VAL A 13 5.56 -18.01 9.41
CA VAL A 13 5.59 -19.49 9.57
C VAL A 13 6.98 -20.12 9.30
N ILE A 14 7.98 -19.37 8.84
CA ILE A 14 9.21 -19.95 8.26
C ILE A 14 10.45 -19.75 9.16
N VAL A 15 10.35 -20.01 10.48
CA VAL A 15 11.55 -19.89 11.34
C VAL A 15 12.04 -21.21 11.93
N ASN A 16 11.26 -22.31 11.96
CA ASN A 16 11.67 -23.44 12.81
C ASN A 16 11.93 -24.82 12.19
N ASP A 17 11.96 -25.00 10.86
CA ASP A 17 12.48 -26.26 10.24
C ASP A 17 12.70 -26.13 8.71
N GLN A 18 13.63 -25.27 8.29
CA GLN A 18 14.07 -25.22 6.89
C GLN A 18 15.57 -25.52 6.80
N PRO A 19 16.03 -26.40 5.89
CA PRO A 19 17.46 -26.66 5.73
C PRO A 19 18.19 -25.37 5.39
N ILE A 20 19.38 -25.14 5.97
CA ILE A 20 20.17 -23.91 5.82
C ILE A 20 20.31 -23.46 4.34
N LEU A 21 20.34 -24.41 3.42
CA LEU A 21 20.42 -24.17 1.98
C LEU A 21 19.18 -23.44 1.42
N THR A 22 17.95 -23.80 1.85
CA THR A 22 16.72 -23.14 1.37
C THR A 22 16.59 -21.74 1.95
N ALA A 23 16.98 -21.54 3.22
CA ALA A 23 17.04 -20.22 3.83
C ALA A 23 18.03 -19.30 3.09
N LEU A 24 19.22 -19.81 2.74
CA LEU A 24 20.23 -19.05 2.01
C LEU A 24 19.79 -18.71 0.58
N VAL A 25 19.16 -19.65 -0.13
CA VAL A 25 18.56 -19.39 -1.46
C VAL A 25 17.48 -18.32 -1.37
N ASN A 26 16.63 -18.35 -0.34
CA ASN A 26 15.59 -17.34 -0.14
C ASN A 26 16.21 -15.96 0.09
N HIS A 27 17.24 -15.84 0.93
CA HIS A 27 17.95 -14.57 1.16
C HIS A 27 18.60 -14.02 -0.11
N ILE A 28 19.26 -14.87 -0.90
CA ILE A 28 19.85 -14.44 -2.19
C ILE A 28 18.74 -13.96 -3.14
N SER A 29 17.61 -14.67 -3.19
CA SER A 29 16.51 -14.28 -4.06
C SER A 29 15.91 -12.92 -3.66
N LEU A 30 15.80 -12.64 -2.34
CA LEU A 30 15.37 -11.36 -1.80
C LEU A 30 16.35 -10.23 -2.16
N VAL A 31 17.65 -10.47 -2.00
CA VAL A 31 18.68 -9.49 -2.39
C VAL A 31 18.63 -9.21 -3.88
N ALA A 32 18.48 -10.23 -4.72
CA ALA A 32 18.37 -10.07 -6.16
C ALA A 32 17.12 -9.27 -6.56
N GLN A 33 15.99 -9.48 -5.88
CA GLN A 33 14.78 -8.68 -6.07
C GLN A 33 15.01 -7.21 -5.66
N GLY A 34 15.69 -6.96 -4.53
CA GLY A 34 16.06 -5.61 -4.10
C GLY A 34 16.99 -4.90 -5.10
N ILE A 35 17.97 -5.60 -5.67
CA ILE A 35 18.84 -5.06 -6.72
C ILE A 35 18.04 -4.75 -7.98
N ARG A 36 17.14 -5.65 -8.41
CA ARG A 36 16.26 -5.41 -9.57
C ARG A 36 15.31 -4.24 -9.34
N PHE A 37 14.90 -4.02 -8.10
CA PHE A 37 14.10 -2.86 -7.72
C PHE A 37 14.90 -1.55 -7.80
N ALA A 38 16.14 -1.56 -7.33
CA ALA A 38 17.01 -0.39 -7.40
C ALA A 38 17.40 -0.04 -8.85
N ILE A 39 17.75 -1.05 -9.66
CA ILE A 39 18.21 -0.86 -11.05
C ILE A 39 17.02 -0.64 -11.98
N THR A 40 16.78 0.61 -12.32
CA THR A 40 15.77 1.06 -13.27
C THR A 40 16.38 1.86 -14.41
N TRP A 41 15.64 2.04 -15.50
CA TRP A 41 16.06 2.93 -16.59
C TRP A 41 16.36 4.36 -16.09
N HIS A 42 15.60 4.84 -15.10
CA HIS A 42 15.81 6.15 -14.48
C HIS A 42 17.16 6.23 -13.75
N THR A 43 17.52 5.20 -12.95
CA THR A 43 18.86 5.14 -12.33
C THR A 43 19.97 5.13 -13.37
N LEU A 44 19.82 4.36 -14.45
CA LEU A 44 20.87 4.22 -15.46
C LEU A 44 21.12 5.55 -16.17
N ILE A 45 20.06 6.26 -16.59
CA ILE A 45 20.19 7.58 -17.22
C ILE A 45 20.83 8.57 -16.25
N MET A 46 20.36 8.65 -15.00
CA MET A 46 20.89 9.59 -14.02
C MET A 46 22.34 9.29 -13.65
N SER A 47 22.73 8.02 -13.56
CA SER A 47 24.11 7.62 -13.35
C SER A 47 24.99 8.01 -14.54
N CYS A 48 24.52 7.80 -15.78
CA CYS A 48 25.25 8.24 -16.98
C CYS A 48 25.43 9.77 -17.01
N ILE A 49 24.38 10.54 -16.71
CA ILE A 49 24.44 12.01 -16.63
C ILE A 49 25.44 12.43 -15.55
N ALA A 50 25.36 11.85 -14.35
CA ALA A 50 26.25 12.19 -13.25
C ALA A 50 27.72 11.88 -13.58
N CYS A 51 28.01 10.70 -14.15
CA CYS A 51 29.36 10.36 -14.62
C CYS A 51 29.84 11.30 -15.73
N PHE A 52 28.97 11.68 -16.67
CA PHE A 52 29.29 12.62 -17.75
C PHE A 52 29.69 14.00 -17.21
N PHE A 53 28.93 14.56 -16.26
CA PHE A 53 29.29 15.82 -15.62
C PHE A 53 30.57 15.72 -14.79
N THR A 54 30.79 14.58 -14.10
CA THR A 54 32.04 14.31 -13.38
C THR A 54 33.23 14.31 -14.33
N PHE A 55 33.08 13.69 -15.49
CA PHE A 55 34.12 13.63 -16.52
C PHE A 55 34.45 15.03 -17.08
N ILE A 56 33.44 15.86 -17.36
CA ILE A 56 33.65 17.25 -17.81
C ILE A 56 34.42 18.05 -16.76
N CYS A 57 34.07 17.91 -15.47
CA CYS A 57 34.81 18.55 -14.38
C CYS A 57 36.26 18.03 -14.28
N SER A 58 36.49 16.74 -14.49
CA SER A 58 37.85 16.16 -14.46
C SER A 58 38.74 16.65 -15.60
N LYS A 59 38.14 17.00 -16.75
CA LYS A 59 38.83 17.54 -17.92
C LYS A 59 39.20 19.03 -17.79
N GLY A 60 38.84 19.68 -16.68
CA GLY A 60 39.14 21.10 -16.46
C GLY A 60 38.34 22.06 -17.34
N MET A 61 37.29 21.59 -18.04
CA MET A 61 36.40 22.46 -18.82
C MET A 61 35.53 23.36 -17.94
N LEU A 62 35.35 22.97 -16.68
CA LEU A 62 34.67 23.73 -15.64
C LEU A 62 35.65 23.90 -14.47
N GLU A 63 36.29 25.07 -14.34
CA GLU A 63 37.19 25.41 -13.22
C GLU A 63 36.42 25.68 -11.90
N ILE A 64 35.39 24.88 -11.62
CA ILE A 64 34.56 25.03 -10.43
C ILE A 64 35.17 24.17 -9.32
N GLN A 65 35.92 24.80 -8.42
CA GLN A 65 36.47 24.13 -7.23
C GLN A 65 35.51 24.31 -6.05
N PHE A 66 34.81 23.23 -5.65
CA PHE A 66 33.87 23.24 -4.53
C PHE A 66 34.49 22.54 -3.32
N ASN A 67 34.86 23.30 -2.29
CA ASN A 67 35.31 22.78 -0.99
C ASN A 67 34.16 22.76 0.05
N THR A 68 32.97 22.36 -0.38
CA THR A 68 31.82 22.25 0.53
C THR A 68 31.70 20.82 1.06
N SER A 69 31.27 20.67 2.31
CA SER A 69 30.98 19.36 2.89
C SER A 69 29.81 18.72 2.14
N MET A 70 30.05 17.58 1.49
CA MET A 70 29.05 16.72 0.86
C MET A 70 27.84 16.47 1.76
N SER A 71 28.09 16.36 3.06
CA SER A 71 27.06 16.11 4.06
C SER A 71 25.93 17.14 4.03
N ILE A 72 26.21 18.41 3.75
CA ILE A 72 25.17 19.46 3.74
C ILE A 72 24.20 19.23 2.57
N VAL A 73 24.74 18.98 1.38
CA VAL A 73 23.94 18.76 0.17
C VAL A 73 23.24 17.39 0.23
N ALA A 74 23.94 16.37 0.71
CA ALA A 74 23.38 15.03 0.87
C ALA A 74 22.23 15.02 1.90
N VAL A 75 22.42 15.63 3.08
CA VAL A 75 21.36 15.76 4.09
C VAL A 75 20.20 16.60 3.54
N GLY A 76 20.47 17.72 2.87
CA GLY A 76 19.44 18.56 2.26
C GLY A 76 18.61 17.85 1.18
N THR A 77 19.17 16.83 0.52
CA THR A 77 18.47 16.05 -0.51
C THR A 77 17.73 14.85 0.09
N ILE A 78 18.39 14.09 0.97
CA ILE A 78 17.85 12.86 1.54
C ILE A 78 16.75 13.16 2.56
N PHE A 79 16.91 14.23 3.36
CA PHE A 79 15.96 14.55 4.43
C PHE A 79 14.54 14.77 3.90
N PRO A 80 14.27 15.68 2.93
CA PRO A 80 12.92 15.84 2.35
C PRO A 80 12.34 14.54 1.77
N LEU A 81 13.18 13.70 1.15
CA LEU A 81 12.74 12.41 0.61
C LEU A 81 12.26 11.47 1.70
N VAL A 82 13.01 11.33 2.79
CA VAL A 82 12.62 10.48 3.92
C VAL A 82 11.30 10.97 4.54
N PHE A 83 11.11 12.29 4.70
CA PHE A 83 9.82 12.83 5.16
C PHE A 83 8.68 12.52 4.19
N SER A 84 8.92 12.62 2.89
CA SER A 84 7.89 12.32 1.91
C SER A 84 7.53 10.83 1.92
N VAL A 85 8.51 9.95 2.03
CA VAL A 85 8.30 8.49 2.15
C VAL A 85 7.48 8.18 3.40
N GLN A 86 7.84 8.75 4.55
CA GLN A 86 7.10 8.58 5.80
C GLN A 86 5.64 9.06 5.69
N ALA A 87 5.41 10.21 5.05
CA ALA A 87 4.06 10.73 4.83
C ALA A 87 3.22 9.79 3.95
N SER A 88 3.80 9.27 2.87
CA SER A 88 3.14 8.27 2.00
C SER A 88 2.82 6.97 2.76
N PHE A 89 3.75 6.45 3.56
CA PHE A 89 3.50 5.28 4.42
C PHE A 89 2.34 5.53 5.40
N GLN A 90 2.31 6.69 6.08
CA GLN A 90 1.22 7.03 6.99
C GLN A 90 -0.13 7.17 6.28
N ARG A 91 -0.15 7.72 5.05
CA ARG A 91 -1.35 7.80 4.22
C ARG A 91 -1.91 6.41 3.91
N ARG A 92 -1.03 5.48 3.51
CA ARG A 92 -1.37 4.07 3.27
C ARG A 92 -1.91 3.37 4.52
N GLU A 93 -1.24 3.47 5.65
CA GLU A 93 -1.69 2.87 6.92
C GLU A 93 -3.05 3.41 7.35
N LYS A 94 -3.29 4.72 7.15
CA LYS A 94 -4.60 5.32 7.39
C LYS A 94 -5.68 4.76 6.47
N ALA A 95 -5.38 4.57 5.18
CA ALA A 95 -6.30 3.96 4.23
C ALA A 95 -6.66 2.51 4.62
N LEU A 96 -5.65 1.70 4.96
CA LEU A 96 -5.83 0.34 5.46
C LEU A 96 -6.67 0.30 6.74
N SER A 97 -6.40 1.20 7.69
CA SER A 97 -7.18 1.31 8.93
C SER A 97 -8.65 1.64 8.65
N CYS A 98 -8.92 2.58 7.73
CA CYS A 98 -10.29 2.94 7.34
C CYS A 98 -11.01 1.79 6.63
N LEU A 99 -10.35 1.08 5.71
CA LEU A 99 -10.90 -0.11 5.05
C LEU A 99 -11.18 -1.25 6.05
N ALA A 100 -10.28 -1.46 7.01
CA ALA A 100 -10.49 -2.47 8.06
C ALA A 100 -11.72 -2.14 8.92
N LYS A 101 -11.93 -0.87 9.26
CA LYS A 101 -13.12 -0.41 10.01
C LYS A 101 -14.40 -0.53 9.18
N LEU A 102 -14.36 -0.15 7.90
CA LEU A 102 -15.47 -0.34 6.97
C LEU A 102 -15.88 -1.82 6.91
N LYS A 103 -14.91 -2.71 6.70
CA LYS A 103 -15.10 -4.16 6.72
C LYS A 103 -15.72 -4.64 8.04
N GLY A 104 -15.22 -4.16 9.17
CA GLY A 104 -15.74 -4.50 10.50
C GLY A 104 -17.20 -4.08 10.68
N ALA A 105 -17.57 -2.90 10.20
CA ALA A 105 -18.94 -2.40 10.23
C ALA A 105 -19.87 -3.22 9.32
N MET A 106 -19.43 -3.54 8.09
CA MET A 106 -20.15 -4.43 7.18
C MET A 106 -20.41 -5.81 7.80
N TYR A 107 -19.37 -6.42 8.37
CA TYR A 107 -19.50 -7.73 9.01
C TYR A 107 -20.45 -7.70 10.21
N THR A 108 -20.37 -6.65 11.03
CA THR A 108 -21.26 -6.49 12.18
C THR A 108 -22.71 -6.36 11.73
N MET A 109 -22.96 -5.55 10.69
CA MET A 109 -24.29 -5.39 10.11
C MET A 109 -24.81 -6.72 9.53
N TYR A 110 -23.97 -7.49 8.83
CA TYR A 110 -24.32 -8.84 8.36
C TYR A 110 -24.75 -9.76 9.50
N LEU A 111 -24.01 -9.77 10.63
CA LEU A 111 -24.37 -10.56 11.80
C LEU A 111 -25.73 -10.16 12.39
N MET A 112 -26.08 -8.87 12.36
CA MET A 112 -27.39 -8.40 12.82
C MET A 112 -28.51 -8.93 11.92
N PHE A 113 -28.34 -8.90 10.59
CA PHE A 113 -29.28 -9.55 9.67
C PHE A 113 -29.41 -11.05 9.96
N LYS A 114 -28.29 -11.76 10.12
CA LYS A 114 -28.28 -13.21 10.38
C LYS A 114 -28.93 -13.59 11.71
N THR A 115 -28.74 -12.80 12.76
CA THR A 115 -29.16 -13.15 14.13
C THR A 115 -30.54 -12.64 14.49
N TRP A 116 -30.98 -11.52 13.91
CA TRP A 116 -32.28 -10.94 14.23
C TRP A 116 -33.38 -11.30 13.23
N GLU A 117 -33.07 -12.02 12.14
CA GLU A 117 -34.11 -12.50 11.21
C GLU A 117 -34.98 -13.59 11.84
N LYS A 118 -36.30 -13.37 11.82
CA LYS A 118 -37.31 -14.38 12.10
C LYS A 118 -37.87 -14.99 10.82
N ASP A 119 -38.10 -16.29 10.85
CA ASP A 119 -38.80 -17.01 9.79
C ASP A 119 -40.30 -16.70 9.80
N GLN A 120 -41.03 -17.11 8.75
CA GLN A 120 -42.49 -16.95 8.64
C GLN A 120 -43.25 -17.57 9.83
N SER A 121 -42.66 -18.60 10.44
CA SER A 121 -43.16 -19.28 11.65
C SER A 121 -42.96 -18.47 12.95
N GLY A 122 -42.24 -17.34 12.90
CA GLY A 122 -41.89 -16.52 14.05
C GLY A 122 -40.70 -17.01 14.88
N ALA A 123 -40.14 -18.18 14.54
CA ALA A 123 -38.90 -18.72 15.10
C ALA A 123 -37.67 -17.99 14.54
N TRP A 124 -36.56 -18.00 15.26
CA TRP A 124 -35.34 -17.34 14.80
C TRP A 124 -34.59 -18.22 13.80
N CYS A 125 -34.13 -17.66 12.67
CA CYS A 125 -33.44 -18.42 11.63
C CYS A 125 -32.14 -19.08 12.11
N TRP A 126 -31.47 -18.47 13.09
CA TRP A 126 -30.24 -19.03 13.66
C TRP A 126 -30.47 -20.27 14.54
N GLU A 127 -31.69 -20.49 15.07
CA GLU A 127 -32.02 -21.68 15.88
C GLU A 127 -32.06 -22.94 15.00
N SER A 128 -32.50 -22.81 13.75
CA SER A 128 -32.54 -23.89 12.77
C SER A 128 -31.25 -24.05 11.98
N ASP A 129 -30.18 -23.32 12.36
CA ASP A 129 -28.91 -23.18 11.62
C ASP A 129 -29.10 -22.83 10.13
N SER A 130 -30.23 -22.21 9.77
CA SER A 130 -30.52 -21.76 8.41
C SER A 130 -30.01 -20.33 8.20
N VAL A 131 -29.56 -19.98 6.99
CA VAL A 131 -29.29 -18.57 6.65
C VAL A 131 -30.63 -17.96 6.23
N GLY A 132 -31.04 -16.89 6.90
CA GLY A 132 -32.25 -16.17 6.50
C GLY A 132 -32.12 -15.55 5.11
N MET A 133 -33.23 -15.43 4.40
CA MET A 133 -33.27 -14.94 3.01
C MET A 133 -32.69 -13.52 2.91
N ARG A 134 -32.93 -12.67 3.91
CA ARG A 134 -32.43 -11.28 3.91
C ARG A 134 -30.95 -11.21 4.24
N ALA A 135 -30.47 -12.05 5.15
CA ALA A 135 -29.03 -12.16 5.41
C ALA A 135 -28.27 -12.53 4.12
N GLN A 136 -28.79 -13.47 3.32
CA GLN A 136 -28.20 -13.83 2.03
C GLN A 136 -28.27 -12.68 1.00
N ALA A 137 -29.40 -11.97 0.92
CA ALA A 137 -29.54 -10.82 0.04
C ALA A 137 -28.51 -9.71 0.38
N VAL A 138 -28.30 -9.44 1.67
CA VAL A 138 -27.33 -8.44 2.13
C VAL A 138 -25.89 -8.90 1.89
N GLU A 139 -25.58 -10.19 2.03
CA GLU A 139 -24.27 -10.74 1.68
C GLU A 139 -23.93 -10.45 0.21
N THR A 140 -24.87 -10.72 -0.72
CA THR A 140 -24.67 -10.41 -2.15
C THR A 140 -24.54 -8.91 -2.41
N LEU A 141 -25.29 -8.08 -1.68
CA LEU A 141 -25.19 -6.62 -1.79
C LEU A 141 -23.84 -6.12 -1.28
N PHE A 142 -23.31 -6.68 -0.19
CA PHE A 142 -22.00 -6.34 0.33
C PHE A 142 -20.87 -6.75 -0.61
N GLN A 143 -20.96 -7.91 -1.25
CA GLN A 143 -20.00 -8.30 -2.29
C GLN A 143 -20.00 -7.30 -3.45
N LYS A 144 -21.18 -6.92 -3.95
CA LYS A 144 -21.31 -5.91 -4.99
C LYS A 144 -20.76 -4.55 -4.54
N LEU A 145 -21.10 -4.10 -3.34
CA LEU A 145 -20.62 -2.84 -2.80
C LEU A 145 -19.09 -2.79 -2.69
N LEU A 146 -18.45 -3.91 -2.33
CA LEU A 146 -16.98 -4.02 -2.32
C LEU A 146 -16.39 -3.96 -3.72
N ASP A 147 -17.02 -4.60 -4.70
CA ASP A 147 -16.61 -4.53 -6.11
C ASP A 147 -16.70 -3.08 -6.63
N ASP A 148 -17.78 -2.38 -6.29
CA ASP A 148 -17.98 -0.97 -6.65
C ASP A 148 -16.95 -0.07 -5.95
N ILE A 149 -16.63 -0.33 -4.67
CA ILE A 149 -15.58 0.39 -3.93
C ILE A 149 -14.19 0.10 -4.51
N GLU A 150 -13.86 -1.14 -4.82
CA GLU A 150 -12.58 -1.50 -5.42
C GLU A 150 -12.43 -0.84 -6.79
N TRP A 151 -13.47 -0.92 -7.63
CA TRP A 151 -13.50 -0.29 -8.93
C TRP A 151 -13.32 1.22 -8.84
N TYR A 152 -14.02 1.86 -7.90
CA TYR A 152 -13.89 3.27 -7.59
C TYR A 152 -12.44 3.59 -7.21
N LEU A 153 -11.87 2.90 -6.20
CA LEU A 153 -10.56 3.22 -5.66
C LEU A 153 -9.40 2.97 -6.64
N ARG A 154 -9.52 1.98 -7.53
CA ARG A 154 -8.53 1.71 -8.59
C ARG A 154 -8.67 2.61 -9.81
N SER A 155 -9.78 3.33 -9.96
CA SER A 155 -10.00 4.17 -11.12
C SER A 155 -9.01 5.33 -11.16
N SER A 156 -8.31 5.50 -12.29
CA SER A 156 -7.37 6.62 -12.49
C SER A 156 -8.08 7.96 -12.76
N LYS A 157 -9.41 7.94 -12.91
CA LYS A 157 -10.21 9.13 -13.17
C LYS A 157 -10.84 9.61 -11.87
N HIS A 158 -10.39 10.77 -11.40
CA HIS A 158 -11.08 11.52 -10.36
C HIS A 158 -12.35 12.16 -10.95
N SER A 159 -13.44 11.38 -11.03
CA SER A 159 -14.77 11.91 -11.31
C SER A 159 -15.64 11.80 -10.06
N GLU A 160 -16.34 12.88 -9.76
CA GLU A 160 -17.36 12.91 -8.70
C GLU A 160 -18.47 11.88 -8.98
N GLU A 161 -18.78 11.66 -10.25
CA GLU A 161 -19.83 10.73 -10.71
C GLU A 161 -19.46 9.27 -10.46
N ALA A 162 -18.17 8.93 -10.46
CA ALA A 162 -17.72 7.57 -10.16
C ALA A 162 -18.01 7.20 -8.70
N GLY A 163 -18.09 8.19 -7.80
CA GLY A 163 -18.47 7.98 -6.40
C GLY A 163 -19.94 7.65 -6.23
N ASN A 164 -20.80 8.11 -7.14
CA ASN A 164 -22.25 7.87 -7.08
C ASN A 164 -22.61 6.40 -7.13
N VAL A 165 -21.84 5.57 -7.86
CA VAL A 165 -22.04 4.12 -7.92
C VAL A 165 -21.98 3.48 -6.53
N VAL A 166 -21.06 3.93 -5.68
CA VAL A 166 -20.94 3.42 -4.31
C VAL A 166 -22.11 3.90 -3.43
N TYR A 167 -22.55 5.15 -3.61
CA TYR A 167 -23.73 5.67 -2.90
C TYR A 167 -25.03 4.98 -3.31
N ASP A 168 -25.18 4.56 -4.57
CA ASP A 168 -26.31 3.74 -5.00
C ASP A 168 -26.35 2.40 -4.26
N GLY A 169 -25.17 1.81 -3.99
CA GLY A 169 -25.02 0.64 -3.14
C GLY A 169 -25.43 0.90 -1.68
N PHE A 170 -25.04 2.05 -1.10
CA PHE A 170 -25.49 2.45 0.23
C PHE A 170 -27.00 2.74 0.30
N ALA A 171 -27.58 3.34 -0.74
CA ALA A 171 -29.02 3.56 -0.85
C ALA A 171 -29.78 2.23 -0.89
N SER A 172 -29.31 1.28 -1.72
CA SER A 172 -29.85 -0.08 -1.78
C SER A 172 -29.77 -0.80 -0.43
N LEU A 173 -28.70 -0.57 0.34
CA LEU A 173 -28.54 -1.12 1.68
C LEU A 173 -29.54 -0.52 2.68
N ALA A 174 -29.80 0.79 2.58
CA ALA A 174 -30.79 1.46 3.41
C ALA A 174 -32.21 0.89 3.15
N GLU A 175 -32.57 0.64 1.90
CA GLU A 175 -33.83 -0.03 1.53
C GLU A 175 -33.92 -1.43 2.15
N LYS A 176 -32.86 -2.24 2.05
CA LYS A 176 -32.82 -3.58 2.67
C LYS A 176 -32.91 -3.53 4.19
N MET A 177 -32.33 -2.50 4.83
CA MET A 177 -32.47 -2.28 6.26
C MET A 177 -33.92 -1.97 6.65
N GLN A 178 -34.63 -1.19 5.84
CA GLN A 178 -36.05 -0.89 6.05
C GLN A 178 -36.93 -2.14 5.86
N GLU A 179 -36.70 -2.93 4.80
CA GLU A 179 -37.40 -4.21 4.58
C GLU A 179 -37.18 -5.21 5.71
N PHE A 180 -35.99 -5.21 6.30
CA PHE A 180 -35.62 -6.09 7.41
C PHE A 180 -36.30 -5.73 8.72
N HIS A 181 -36.66 -4.47 8.93
CA HIS A 181 -37.28 -4.01 10.17
C HIS A 181 -38.53 -4.81 10.54
N ALA A 182 -39.39 -5.13 9.57
CA ALA A 182 -40.60 -5.92 9.80
C ALA A 182 -40.32 -7.36 10.29
N HIS A 183 -39.09 -7.86 10.11
CA HIS A 183 -38.70 -9.25 10.35
C HIS A 183 -37.62 -9.38 11.43
N SER A 184 -37.11 -8.26 11.96
CA SER A 184 -36.02 -8.22 12.93
C SER A 184 -36.45 -8.55 14.37
N GLY A 185 -37.74 -8.86 14.57
CA GLY A 185 -38.33 -9.11 15.89
C GLY A 185 -38.54 -7.85 16.74
N TYR A 186 -38.07 -6.69 16.27
CA TYR A 186 -38.27 -5.38 16.88
C TYR A 186 -39.54 -4.72 16.32
N ARG A 187 -40.38 -4.12 17.17
CA ARG A 187 -41.73 -3.63 16.77
C ARG A 187 -41.78 -2.14 16.49
N LEU A 188 -41.01 -1.33 17.20
CA LEU A 188 -40.95 0.12 16.99
C LEU A 188 -39.67 0.57 16.27
N ASN A 189 -39.81 1.63 15.48
CA ASN A 189 -38.68 2.40 14.96
C ASN A 189 -37.92 3.00 16.16
N GLY A 190 -36.63 2.68 16.30
CA GLY A 190 -35.79 3.20 17.38
C GLY A 190 -35.66 2.31 18.63
N GLU A 191 -36.23 1.09 18.63
CA GLU A 191 -35.80 0.07 19.60
C GLU A 191 -34.28 -0.13 19.52
N SER A 192 -33.62 -0.37 20.66
CA SER A 192 -32.15 -0.27 20.77
C SER A 192 -31.38 -1.12 19.75
N GLY A 193 -31.98 -2.19 19.23
CA GLY A 193 -31.40 -3.00 18.14
C GLY A 193 -31.35 -2.25 16.80
N MET A 194 -32.49 -1.76 16.32
CA MET A 194 -32.57 -1.02 15.04
C MET A 194 -31.79 0.30 15.08
N GLY A 195 -31.79 0.99 16.22
CA GLY A 195 -30.95 2.19 16.42
C GLY A 195 -29.46 1.90 16.26
N ARG A 196 -28.96 0.76 16.75
CA ARG A 196 -27.56 0.33 16.55
C ARG A 196 -27.26 0.01 15.09
N MET A 197 -28.23 -0.54 14.36
CA MET A 197 -28.05 -0.85 12.94
C MET A 197 -27.82 0.40 12.11
N SER A 198 -28.59 1.46 12.38
CA SER A 198 -28.38 2.78 11.76
C SER A 198 -27.02 3.39 12.12
N VAL A 199 -26.51 3.14 13.33
CA VAL A 199 -25.16 3.57 13.72
C VAL A 199 -24.09 2.86 12.88
N TYR A 200 -24.18 1.54 12.70
CA TYR A 200 -23.22 0.82 11.84
C TYR A 200 -23.32 1.23 10.38
N PHE A 201 -24.52 1.52 9.88
CA PHE A 201 -24.71 2.05 8.54
C PHE A 201 -24.01 3.41 8.36
N ARG A 202 -24.20 4.33 9.32
CA ARG A 202 -23.47 5.61 9.35
C ARG A 202 -21.96 5.40 9.41
N ASP A 203 -21.49 4.47 10.24
CA ASP A 203 -20.06 4.19 10.39
C ASP A 203 -19.47 3.61 9.09
N MET A 204 -20.21 2.76 8.36
CA MET A 204 -19.82 2.31 7.01
C MET A 204 -19.64 3.49 6.05
N ILE A 205 -20.63 4.39 5.96
CA ILE A 205 -20.53 5.58 5.09
C ILE A 205 -19.34 6.45 5.52
N SER A 206 -19.20 6.73 6.82
CA SER A 206 -18.11 7.55 7.36
C SER A 206 -16.71 6.97 7.07
N HIS A 207 -16.56 5.65 7.18
CA HIS A 207 -15.31 4.98 6.83
C HIS A 207 -15.03 5.00 5.33
N PHE A 208 -16.07 4.83 4.49
CA PHE A 208 -15.93 5.02 3.04
C PHE A 208 -15.52 6.46 2.70
N GLU A 209 -16.17 7.49 3.27
CA GLU A 209 -15.79 8.90 3.07
C GLU A 209 -14.34 9.17 3.46
N SER A 210 -13.88 8.53 4.54
CA SER A 210 -12.50 8.66 4.98
C SER A 210 -11.53 8.09 3.94
N VAL A 211 -11.83 6.94 3.34
CA VAL A 211 -11.03 6.35 2.26
C VAL A 211 -11.11 7.21 0.99
N ARG A 212 -12.32 7.67 0.63
CA ARG A 212 -12.56 8.59 -0.49
C ARG A 212 -11.69 9.85 -0.35
N THR A 213 -11.69 10.47 0.82
CA THR A 213 -10.89 11.66 1.10
C THR A 213 -9.40 11.36 0.94
N ILE A 214 -8.92 10.21 1.42
CA ILE A 214 -7.51 9.82 1.27
C ILE A 214 -7.14 9.62 -0.20
N ARG A 215 -8.05 9.10 -1.03
CA ARG A 215 -7.81 8.92 -2.46
C ARG A 215 -7.89 10.22 -3.25
N ASP A 216 -8.96 10.99 -3.05
CA ASP A 216 -9.27 12.20 -3.83
C ASP A 216 -8.45 13.42 -3.43
N VAL A 217 -8.07 13.50 -2.15
CA VAL A 217 -7.12 14.52 -1.70
C VAL A 217 -5.72 13.99 -1.95
N GLU A 218 -5.09 14.53 -2.99
CA GLU A 218 -3.69 14.27 -3.29
C GLU A 218 -2.76 14.77 -2.17
N THR A 219 -1.55 14.20 -2.10
CA THR A 219 -0.47 14.78 -1.30
C THR A 219 -0.13 16.18 -1.81
N PRO A 220 0.45 17.07 -0.99
CA PRO A 220 0.81 18.40 -1.45
C PRO A 220 1.82 18.36 -2.61
N ILE A 221 1.35 18.71 -3.82
CA ILE A 221 2.10 18.71 -5.08
C ILE A 221 3.45 19.43 -4.97
N GLY A 222 3.52 20.49 -4.14
CA GLY A 222 4.74 21.27 -3.93
C GLY A 222 5.93 20.45 -3.41
N LEU A 223 5.72 19.56 -2.44
CA LEU A 223 6.80 18.74 -1.89
C LEU A 223 7.32 17.73 -2.94
N ARG A 224 6.42 17.19 -3.75
CA ARG A 224 6.75 16.25 -4.83
C ARG A 224 7.58 16.91 -5.92
N LEU A 225 7.15 18.07 -6.41
CA LEU A 225 7.90 18.83 -7.41
C LEU A 225 9.27 19.25 -6.88
N PHE A 226 9.33 19.65 -5.62
CA PHE A 226 10.59 19.99 -4.95
C PHE A 226 11.56 18.80 -4.87
N CYS A 227 11.10 17.64 -4.39
CA CYS A 227 11.91 16.43 -4.33
C CYS A 227 12.37 15.99 -5.72
N PHE A 228 11.47 16.02 -6.71
CA PHE A 228 11.80 15.71 -8.10
C PHE A 228 12.91 16.62 -8.64
N ALA A 229 12.80 17.94 -8.44
CA ALA A 229 13.81 18.89 -8.85
C ALA A 229 15.16 18.63 -8.15
N LEU A 230 15.15 18.38 -6.84
CA LEU A 230 16.37 18.08 -6.07
C LEU A 230 17.08 16.84 -6.59
N ILE A 231 16.38 15.72 -6.79
CA ILE A 231 16.96 14.45 -7.25
C ILE A 231 17.65 14.59 -8.61
N HIS A 232 17.11 15.43 -9.50
CA HIS A 232 17.67 15.60 -10.84
C HIS A 232 18.81 16.61 -10.87
N THR A 233 18.81 17.60 -9.98
CA THR A 233 19.81 18.68 -9.95
C THR A 233 21.01 18.35 -9.08
N THR A 234 20.83 17.63 -7.96
CA THR A 234 21.91 17.38 -7.00
C THR A 234 23.05 16.52 -7.55
N PRO A 235 22.84 15.50 -8.41
CA PRO A 235 23.96 14.79 -9.02
C PRO A 235 24.81 15.70 -9.92
N ILE A 236 24.19 16.67 -10.59
CA ILE A 236 24.93 17.60 -11.45
C ILE A 236 25.74 18.58 -10.59
N LEU A 237 25.13 19.11 -9.52
CA LEU A 237 25.78 20.04 -8.59
C LEU A 237 26.94 19.41 -7.80
N LEU A 238 26.87 18.10 -7.52
CA LEU A 238 27.89 17.37 -6.79
C LEU A 238 29.05 16.86 -7.69
N ALA A 239 28.96 17.01 -9.01
CA ALA A 239 30.00 16.61 -9.94
C ALA A 239 31.41 17.13 -9.63
N PRO A 240 31.60 18.43 -9.29
CA PRO A 240 32.92 18.95 -8.94
C PRO A 240 33.47 18.34 -7.64
N TYR A 241 32.59 18.00 -6.70
CA TYR A 241 32.98 17.41 -5.43
C TYR A 241 33.56 16.00 -5.63
N TRP A 242 32.92 15.15 -6.44
CA TRP A 242 33.40 13.79 -6.68
C TRP A 242 34.77 13.77 -7.34
N ASN A 243 35.07 14.76 -8.20
CA ASN A 243 36.39 14.97 -8.76
C ASN A 243 37.42 15.39 -7.67
N HIS A 244 37.05 16.31 -6.77
CA HIS A 244 37.94 16.76 -5.69
C HIS A 244 38.27 15.66 -4.67
N PHE A 245 37.33 14.72 -4.42
CA PHE A 245 37.59 13.54 -3.59
C PHE A 245 38.82 12.75 -4.07
N CYS A 246 39.04 12.68 -5.38
CA CYS A 246 40.17 12.01 -6.01
C CYS A 246 41.52 12.70 -5.79
N VAL A 247 41.54 14.04 -5.70
CA VAL A 247 42.78 14.82 -5.54
C VAL A 247 43.33 14.66 -4.12
N LYS A 248 42.45 14.68 -3.12
CA LYS A 248 42.82 14.67 -1.70
C LYS A 248 43.41 13.34 -1.20
N GLN A 249 43.01 12.22 -1.81
CA GLN A 249 43.40 10.88 -1.32
C GLN A 249 44.83 10.47 -1.71
N HIS A 250 45.41 11.06 -2.76
CA HIS A 250 46.69 10.59 -3.32
C HIS A 250 47.88 11.55 -3.17
N ASN A 251 47.73 12.75 -2.57
CA ASN A 251 48.82 13.75 -2.44
C ASN A 251 49.62 13.96 -3.75
N TRP A 252 49.00 13.66 -4.88
CA TRP A 252 49.62 13.71 -6.18
C TRP A 252 49.46 15.14 -6.68
N GLU A 253 50.58 15.81 -6.91
CA GLU A 253 50.64 16.90 -7.87
C GLU A 253 49.87 16.44 -9.11
N ILE A 254 49.05 17.34 -9.66
CA ILE A 254 48.15 17.12 -10.79
C ILE A 254 48.97 16.47 -11.92
N ILE A 255 48.98 15.13 -12.01
CA ILE A 255 49.60 14.42 -13.12
C ILE A 255 48.65 14.67 -14.29
N GLU A 256 49.08 15.51 -15.23
CA GLU A 256 48.33 16.14 -16.33
C GLU A 256 47.52 15.18 -17.24
N ASN A 257 47.50 13.87 -16.98
CA ASN A 257 46.91 12.85 -17.86
C ASN A 257 46.07 11.76 -17.16
N LYS A 258 45.74 11.86 -15.86
CA LYS A 258 44.82 10.91 -15.20
C LYS A 258 43.41 11.49 -15.06
N TYR A 259 42.49 10.97 -15.89
CA TYR A 259 41.08 11.36 -15.95
C TYR A 259 40.28 10.81 -14.76
N GLY A 260 40.12 11.61 -13.71
CA GLY A 260 39.35 11.21 -12.52
C GLY A 260 39.92 9.97 -11.81
N CYS A 261 39.35 9.61 -10.67
CA CYS A 261 39.62 8.34 -9.99
C CYS A 261 38.40 7.44 -10.05
N ASP A 262 38.63 6.13 -10.16
CA ASP A 262 37.56 5.12 -10.18
C ASP A 262 36.66 5.22 -8.94
N ALA A 263 37.22 5.61 -7.79
CA ALA A 263 36.48 5.83 -6.55
C ALA A 263 35.46 6.97 -6.64
N GLY A 264 35.75 8.05 -7.39
CA GLY A 264 34.84 9.18 -7.56
C GLY A 264 33.61 8.79 -8.37
N TYR A 265 33.81 8.05 -9.47
CA TYR A 265 32.71 7.49 -10.27
C TYR A 265 31.89 6.46 -9.48
N PHE A 266 32.54 5.63 -8.67
CA PHE A 266 31.84 4.66 -7.82
C PHE A 266 30.93 5.34 -6.78
N ILE A 267 31.43 6.36 -6.07
CA ILE A 267 30.63 7.12 -5.08
C ILE A 267 29.48 7.85 -5.77
N CYS A 268 29.74 8.45 -6.94
CA CYS A 268 28.73 9.11 -7.77
C CYS A 268 27.58 8.16 -8.12
N ILE A 269 27.89 6.98 -8.68
CA ILE A 269 26.88 5.98 -9.04
C ILE A 269 26.12 5.50 -7.80
N THR A 270 26.82 5.25 -6.69
CA THR A 270 26.21 4.82 -5.43
C THR A 270 25.23 5.87 -4.89
N TYR A 271 25.61 7.15 -4.91
CA TYR A 271 24.74 8.24 -4.47
C TYR A 271 23.47 8.33 -5.32
N VAL A 272 23.60 8.30 -6.66
CA VAL A 272 22.45 8.29 -7.57
C VAL A 272 21.55 7.09 -7.33
N LEU A 273 22.13 5.91 -7.14
CA LEU A 273 21.38 4.69 -6.85
C LEU A 273 20.55 4.86 -5.56
N ILE A 274 21.14 5.37 -4.48
CA ILE A 274 20.43 5.59 -3.22
C ILE A 274 19.26 6.57 -3.40
N VAL A 275 19.52 7.74 -3.97
CA VAL A 275 18.53 8.82 -4.06
C VAL A 275 17.36 8.44 -4.99
N ILE A 276 17.64 7.82 -6.13
CA ILE A 276 16.60 7.39 -7.07
C ILE A 276 15.83 6.18 -6.53
N THR A 277 16.48 5.26 -5.80
CA THR A 277 15.76 4.14 -5.15
C THR A 277 14.78 4.67 -4.10
N LEU A 278 15.20 5.64 -3.28
CA LEU A 278 14.30 6.29 -2.31
C LEU A 278 13.14 7.02 -3.00
N TYR A 279 13.41 7.71 -4.11
CA TYR A 279 12.37 8.34 -4.91
C TYR A 279 11.37 7.32 -5.47
N ARG A 280 11.85 6.16 -5.92
CA ARG A 280 10.99 5.09 -6.41
C ARG A 280 10.08 4.56 -5.31
N VAL A 281 10.64 4.28 -4.12
CA VAL A 281 9.85 3.87 -2.94
C VAL A 281 8.77 4.92 -2.63
N GLN A 282 9.13 6.21 -2.63
CA GLN A 282 8.17 7.29 -2.43
C GLN A 282 7.04 7.25 -3.47
N SER A 283 7.37 7.07 -4.75
CA SER A 283 6.41 7.07 -5.85
C SER A 283 5.48 5.86 -5.83
N GLU A 284 5.98 4.68 -5.43
CA GLU A 284 5.15 3.48 -5.31
C GLU A 284 4.21 3.55 -4.10
N LEU A 285 4.60 4.22 -3.01
CA LEU A 285 3.75 4.39 -1.84
C LEU A 285 2.74 5.54 -1.95
N GLU A 286 2.88 6.39 -2.97
CA GLU A 286 2.07 7.60 -3.12
C GLU A 286 0.59 7.26 -3.32
N ASP A 287 0.30 6.31 -4.21
CA ASP A 287 -1.06 5.81 -4.46
C ASP A 287 -1.18 4.34 -4.02
N PRO A 288 -1.73 4.07 -2.82
CA PRO A 288 -1.82 2.71 -2.30
C PRO A 288 -2.90 1.86 -2.99
N PHE A 289 -3.68 2.42 -3.93
CA PHE A 289 -4.82 1.78 -4.55
C PHE A 289 -4.56 1.31 -5.99
N ASP A 290 -3.49 1.74 -6.65
CA ASP A 290 -3.28 1.49 -8.08
C ASP A 290 -2.91 0.03 -8.42
N GLY A 291 -2.43 -0.73 -7.43
CA GLY A 291 -2.13 -2.16 -7.54
C GLY A 291 -0.85 -2.45 -8.34
N ARG A 292 0.04 -1.47 -8.51
CA ARG A 292 1.33 -1.60 -9.19
C ARG A 292 2.48 -1.78 -8.21
N GLY A 293 2.40 -1.14 -7.05
CA GLY A 293 3.40 -1.20 -5.99
C GLY A 293 3.41 -2.56 -5.29
N ALA A 294 4.60 -3.00 -4.85
CA ALA A 294 4.72 -4.24 -4.07
C ALA A 294 3.99 -4.15 -2.71
N ASP A 295 3.89 -2.93 -2.18
CA ASP A 295 3.29 -2.62 -0.89
C ASP A 295 1.81 -2.19 -1.00
N ASP A 296 1.18 -2.27 -2.17
CA ASP A 296 -0.20 -1.83 -2.33
C ASP A 296 -1.22 -2.65 -1.54
N ILE A 297 -2.42 -2.10 -1.41
CA ILE A 297 -3.52 -2.75 -0.73
C ILE A 297 -3.94 -4.00 -1.50
N LYS A 298 -3.74 -5.17 -0.87
CA LYS A 298 -4.12 -6.48 -1.43
C LYS A 298 -5.63 -6.67 -1.34
N TRP A 299 -6.35 -6.24 -2.37
CA TRP A 299 -7.81 -6.36 -2.47
C TRP A 299 -8.31 -7.80 -2.37
N GLU A 300 -7.59 -8.77 -2.95
CA GLU A 300 -7.94 -10.19 -2.84
C GLU A 300 -7.99 -10.67 -1.39
N PHE A 301 -7.09 -10.18 -0.54
CA PHE A 301 -7.09 -10.50 0.88
C PHE A 301 -8.32 -9.93 1.57
N ILE A 302 -8.65 -8.66 1.30
CA ILE A 302 -9.85 -8.00 1.86
C ILE A 302 -11.12 -8.74 1.43
N ARG A 303 -11.21 -9.12 0.15
CA ARG A 303 -12.34 -9.85 -0.43
C ARG A 303 -12.49 -11.25 0.15
N SER A 304 -11.41 -12.02 0.23
CA SER A 304 -11.46 -13.42 0.72
C SER A 304 -11.93 -13.53 2.17
N GLN A 305 -11.68 -12.51 2.98
CA GLN A 305 -12.18 -12.42 4.35
C GLN A 305 -13.67 -12.08 4.42
N LEU A 306 -14.25 -11.49 3.38
CA LEU A 306 -15.68 -11.17 3.32
C LEU A 306 -16.48 -12.27 2.61
N ASP A 307 -15.91 -12.97 1.63
CA ASP A 307 -16.56 -14.13 1.00
C ASP A 307 -16.80 -15.30 1.97
N GLN A 308 -16.12 -15.31 3.12
CA GLN A 308 -16.35 -16.28 4.18
C GLN A 308 -17.41 -15.83 5.20
N MET A 309 -18.10 -14.70 5.01
CA MET A 309 -19.09 -14.13 5.94
C MET A 309 -20.14 -15.14 6.41
N SER A 310 -20.78 -15.85 5.49
CA SER A 310 -21.74 -16.92 5.80
C SER A 310 -21.17 -18.11 6.60
N ASN A 311 -19.89 -18.39 6.46
CA ASN A 311 -19.21 -19.51 7.12
C ASN A 311 -18.73 -19.19 8.54
N TYR A 312 -18.52 -17.91 8.88
CA TYR A 312 -18.09 -17.53 10.22
C TYR A 312 -19.15 -17.87 11.28
N GLY A 313 -18.67 -18.38 12.41
CA GLY A 313 -19.51 -18.87 13.52
C GLY A 313 -19.93 -20.35 13.41
N ARG A 314 -20.17 -20.88 12.20
CA ARG A 314 -20.65 -22.26 11.99
C ARG A 314 -19.53 -23.30 12.07
N THR A 315 -18.45 -23.09 11.33
CA THR A 315 -17.35 -24.05 11.24
C THR A 315 -16.28 -23.85 12.30
N GLY A 316 -16.41 -22.83 13.17
CA GLY A 316 -15.38 -22.44 14.12
C GLY A 316 -14.96 -23.55 15.09
N ARG A 317 -15.91 -24.36 15.59
CA ARG A 317 -15.60 -25.51 16.47
C ARG A 317 -14.84 -26.61 15.73
N LYS A 318 -15.26 -26.96 14.50
CA LYS A 318 -14.60 -27.96 13.65
C LYS A 318 -13.21 -27.51 13.20
N ARG A 319 -13.07 -26.25 12.78
CA ARG A 319 -11.78 -25.65 12.41
C ARG A 319 -10.82 -25.58 13.61
N ARG A 320 -11.31 -25.24 14.82
CA ARG A 320 -10.48 -25.30 16.04
C ARG A 320 -9.97 -26.70 16.33
N MET A 321 -10.80 -27.73 16.16
CA MET A 321 -10.36 -29.12 16.32
C MET A 321 -9.30 -29.49 15.29
N MET A 322 -9.49 -29.13 14.01
CA MET A 322 -8.49 -29.36 12.97
C MET A 322 -7.17 -28.61 13.21
N LEU A 323 -7.19 -27.45 13.88
CA LEU A 323 -5.98 -26.66 14.19
C LEU A 323 -5.21 -27.23 15.38
N VAL A 324 -5.88 -27.93 16.31
CA VAL A 324 -5.22 -28.62 17.44
C VAL A 324 -4.47 -29.86 16.96
N ASP A 325 -4.92 -30.48 15.87
CA ASP A 325 -4.23 -31.62 15.22
C ASP A 325 -2.95 -31.21 14.45
N TRP A 326 -2.55 -29.92 14.43
CA TRP A 326 -1.28 -29.46 13.84
C TRP A 326 -0.08 -29.56 14.80
N ASP A 327 -0.28 -29.99 16.04
CA ASP A 327 0.78 -30.20 17.05
C ASP A 327 1.14 -31.69 17.26
N VAL A 328 1.22 -32.49 16.18
CA VAL A 328 1.80 -33.86 16.24
C VAL A 328 2.88 -34.06 15.21
#